data_AF-A0A1F9F4V2-F1
#
_entry.id   AF-A0A1F9F4V2-F1
#
_cell.length_a   1.000
_cell.length_b   1.000
_cell.length_c   1.000
_cell.angle_alpha   90.00
_cell.angle_beta   90.00
_cell.angle_gamma   90.00
#
_symmetry.space_group_name_H-M   'P 1'
#
loop_
_entity.id
_entity.type
_entity.pdbx_description
1 polymer ?
#
loop_
_entity_poly.entity_id
_entity_poly.type
_entity_poly.pdbx_seq_one_letter_code
_entity_poly.pdbx_strand_id
1 'polypeptide(L)'
;MALNIKDREAERLAAEVAAMTGESKTRAIRVALEERKQRLAVRRVRRDRGQALRRFLADEVWPQVARRSLGRRVTKREREALLGYGPEGV
;
A
#
# COMPACT_ATOMS: atom_id res chain seq x y z
N MET A 1 -11.32 -4.35 30.12
CA MET A 1 -12.78 -4.11 29.96
C MET A 1 -13.23 -4.69 28.64
N ALA A 2 -14.27 -5.54 28.65
CA ALA A 2 -14.82 -6.13 27.44
C ALA A 2 -15.55 -5.06 26.62
N LEU A 3 -15.38 -5.09 25.31
CA LEU A 3 -16.05 -4.22 24.34
C LEU A 3 -17.59 -4.33 24.51
N ASN A 4 -18.27 -3.21 24.80
CA ASN A 4 -19.73 -3.16 24.85
C ASN A 4 -20.26 -2.51 23.57
N ILE A 5 -20.96 -3.27 22.73
CA ILE A 5 -21.54 -2.80 21.48
C ILE A 5 -23.05 -2.59 21.71
N LYS A 6 -23.48 -1.32 21.73
CA LYS A 6 -24.91 -0.95 21.87
C LYS A 6 -25.64 -0.84 20.53
N ASP A 7 -25.18 -1.61 19.55
CA ASP A 7 -25.71 -1.65 18.20
C ASP A 7 -26.33 -3.03 17.96
N ARG A 8 -27.66 -3.05 17.74
CA ARG A 8 -28.44 -4.27 17.55
C ARG A 8 -28.06 -5.01 16.27
N GLU A 9 -27.66 -4.29 15.24
CA GLU A 9 -27.26 -4.89 13.97
C GLU A 9 -25.89 -5.55 14.09
N ALA A 10 -24.95 -4.90 14.77
CA ALA A 10 -23.65 -5.51 15.06
C ALA A 10 -23.79 -6.78 15.92
N GLU A 11 -24.71 -6.80 16.89
CA GLU A 11 -25.00 -8.00 17.67
C GLU A 11 -25.61 -9.12 16.81
N ARG A 12 -26.56 -8.78 15.94
CA ARG A 12 -27.17 -9.73 14.99
C ARG A 12 -26.12 -10.36 14.08
N LEU A 13 -25.26 -9.54 13.47
CA LEU A 13 -24.19 -10.00 12.60
C LEU A 13 -23.19 -10.90 13.35
N ALA A 14 -22.83 -10.54 14.58
CA ALA A 14 -21.97 -11.37 15.41
C ALA A 14 -22.60 -12.72 15.74
N ALA A 15 -23.91 -12.77 15.96
CA ALA A 15 -24.67 -14.00 16.20
C ALA A 15 -24.72 -14.89 14.95
N GLU A 16 -25.03 -14.31 13.79
CA GLU A 16 -25.10 -15.03 12.51
C GLU A 16 -23.75 -15.64 12.14
N VAL A 17 -22.67 -14.85 12.22
CA VAL A 17 -21.31 -15.35 11.93
C VAL A 17 -20.90 -16.43 12.92
N ALA A 18 -21.16 -16.24 14.22
CA ALA A 18 -20.90 -17.26 15.24
C ALA A 18 -21.64 -18.57 14.96
N ALA A 19 -22.91 -18.50 14.54
CA ALA A 19 -23.70 -19.68 14.18
C ALA A 19 -23.13 -20.39 12.93
N MET A 20 -22.68 -19.62 11.93
CA MET A 20 -22.06 -20.17 10.71
C MET A 20 -20.71 -20.85 10.98
N THR A 21 -19.91 -20.34 11.91
CA THR A 21 -18.56 -20.85 12.19
C THR A 21 -18.49 -21.82 13.36
N GLY A 22 -19.55 -21.92 14.17
CA GLY A 22 -19.55 -22.68 15.42
C GLY A 22 -18.70 -22.05 16.53
N GLU A 23 -18.33 -20.77 16.37
CA GLU A 23 -17.52 -20.03 17.35
C GLU A 23 -18.39 -19.17 18.28
N SER A 24 -17.81 -18.59 19.33
CA SER A 24 -18.51 -17.60 20.15
C SER A 24 -18.64 -16.25 19.43
N LYS A 25 -19.69 -15.47 19.74
CA LYS A 25 -19.86 -14.09 19.22
C LYS A 25 -18.59 -13.25 19.39
N THR A 26 -17.92 -13.37 20.55
CA THR A 26 -16.68 -12.66 20.83
C THR A 26 -15.53 -13.09 19.91
N ARG A 27 -15.41 -14.39 19.63
CA ARG A 27 -14.38 -14.90 18.72
C ARG A 27 -14.66 -14.46 17.29
N ALA A 28 -15.91 -14.54 16.83
CA ALA A 28 -16.34 -14.04 15.54
C ALA A 28 -16.00 -12.54 15.36
N ILE A 29 -16.29 -11.70 16.37
CA ILE A 29 -15.94 -10.27 16.35
C ILE A 29 -14.41 -10.07 16.29
N ARG A 30 -13.64 -10.80 17.10
CA ARG A 30 -12.17 -10.69 17.11
C ARG A 30 -11.58 -11.01 15.74
N VAL A 31 -12.00 -12.13 15.14
CA VAL A 31 -11.54 -12.57 13.81
C VAL A 31 -11.93 -11.53 12.75
N ALA A 32 -13.18 -11.06 12.74
CA ALA A 32 -13.63 -10.05 11.78
C ALA A 32 -12.82 -8.74 11.86
N LEU A 33 -12.47 -8.30 13.08
CA LEU A 33 -11.63 -7.12 13.30
C LEU A 33 -10.18 -7.36 12.86
N GLU A 34 -9.62 -8.54 13.13
CA GLU A 34 -8.27 -8.91 12.68
C GLU A 34 -8.16 -8.92 11.16
N GLU A 35 -9.12 -9.54 10.48
CA GLU A 35 -9.16 -9.52 9.02
C GLU A 35 -9.33 -8.10 8.46
N ARG A 36 -10.21 -7.28 9.06
CA ARG A 36 -10.40 -5.90 8.63
C ARG A 36 -9.12 -5.09 8.82
N LYS A 37 -8.43 -5.28 9.94
CA LYS A 37 -7.12 -4.66 10.21
C LYS A 37 -6.09 -5.07 9.17
N GLN A 38 -6.00 -6.36 8.82
CA GLN A 38 -5.07 -6.84 7.81
C GLN A 38 -5.36 -6.24 6.42
N ARG A 39 -6.64 -6.22 6.01
CA ARG A 39 -7.06 -5.58 4.74
C ARG A 39 -6.69 -4.09 4.70
N LEU A 40 -6.85 -3.38 5.81
CA LEU A 40 -6.50 -1.95 5.92
C LEU A 40 -4.99 -1.73 5.94
N ALA A 41 -4.22 -2.58 6.61
CA ALA A 41 -2.76 -2.50 6.68
C ALA A 41 -2.14 -2.62 5.28
N VAL A 42 -2.59 -3.57 4.45
CA VAL A 42 -2.13 -3.72 3.06
C VAL A 42 -2.42 -2.46 2.23
N ARG A 43 -3.61 -1.87 2.38
CA ARG A 43 -3.97 -0.62 1.68
C ARG A 43 -3.11 0.56 2.12
N ARG A 44 -2.84 0.69 3.42
CA ARG A 44 -1.98 1.73 3.97
C ARG A 44 -0.55 1.61 3.44
N VAL A 45 0.04 0.42 3.47
CA VAL A 45 1.39 0.16 2.94
C VAL A 45 1.48 0.54 1.45
N ARG A 46 0.46 0.21 0.65
CA ARG A 46 0.44 0.61 -0.78
C ARG A 46 0.37 2.13 -0.96
N ARG A 47 -0.45 2.82 -0.16
CA ARG A 47 -0.56 4.29 -0.21
C ARG A 47 0.72 4.98 0.25
N ASP A 48 1.35 4.45 1.30
CA ASP A 48 2.58 5.00 1.87
C ASP A 48 3.79 4.73 0.97
N ARG A 49 3.87 3.60 0.25
CA ARG A 49 5.00 3.30 -0.66
C ARG A 49 5.22 4.38 -1.72
N GLY A 50 4.15 4.87 -2.35
CA GLY A 50 4.27 5.93 -3.36
C GLY A 50 4.74 7.25 -2.76
N GLN A 51 4.27 7.58 -1.56
CA GLN A 51 4.69 8.80 -0.87
C GLN A 51 6.11 8.68 -0.33
N ALA A 52 6.48 7.53 0.23
CA ALA A 52 7.82 7.23 0.71
C ALA A 52 8.83 7.26 -0.44
N LEU A 53 8.52 6.65 -1.59
CA LEU A 53 9.36 6.72 -2.78
C LEU A 53 9.53 8.17 -3.25
N ARG A 54 8.45 8.97 -3.28
CA ARG A 54 8.55 10.39 -3.64
C ARG A 54 9.42 11.18 -2.68
N ARG A 55 9.31 10.96 -1.36
CA ARG A 55 10.18 11.60 -0.36
C ARG A 55 11.63 11.20 -0.56
N PHE A 56 11.92 9.91 -0.67
CA PHE A 56 13.26 9.41 -0.98
C PHE A 56 13.84 10.04 -2.25
N LEU A 57 13.06 10.08 -3.34
CA LEU A 57 13.50 10.71 -4.58
C LEU A 57 13.76 12.20 -4.41
N ALA A 58 12.91 12.92 -3.67
CA ALA A 58 13.04 14.36 -3.47
C ALA A 58 14.18 14.74 -2.52
N ASP A 59 14.37 13.99 -1.46
CA ASP A 59 15.27 14.32 -0.36
C ASP A 59 16.67 13.74 -0.59
N GLU A 60 16.79 12.58 -1.23
CA GLU A 60 18.07 11.87 -1.39
C GLU A 60 18.55 11.86 -2.84
N VAL A 61 17.68 11.57 -3.82
CA VAL A 61 18.12 11.30 -5.21
C VAL A 61 18.23 12.57 -6.05
N TRP A 62 17.16 13.37 -6.16
CA TRP A 62 17.11 14.56 -7.01
C TRP A 62 18.14 15.64 -6.65
N PRO A 63 18.51 15.87 -5.37
CA PRO A 63 19.57 16.82 -5.03
C PRO A 63 20.95 16.46 -5.60
N GLN A 64 21.20 15.17 -5.87
CA GLN A 64 22.45 14.68 -6.45
C GLN A 64 22.46 14.76 -7.99
N VAL A 65 21.30 14.99 -8.62
CA VAL A 65 21.20 15.12 -10.07
C VAL A 65 21.69 16.51 -10.50
N ALA A 66 22.57 16.54 -11.50
CA ALA A 66 23.07 17.79 -12.06
C ALA A 66 21.92 18.72 -12.49
N ARG A 67 21.95 20.00 -12.08
CA ARG A 67 20.87 20.98 -12.36
C ARG A 67 20.51 21.08 -13.84
N ARG A 68 21.50 20.97 -14.73
CA ARG A 68 21.33 20.96 -16.20
C ARG A 68 20.49 19.79 -16.73
N SER A 69 20.35 18.74 -15.95
CA SER A 69 19.64 17.51 -16.32
C SER A 69 18.25 17.43 -15.69
N LEU A 70 17.96 18.21 -14.65
CA LEU A 70 16.63 18.26 -14.02
C LEU A 70 15.60 18.83 -15.01
N GLY A 71 14.48 18.13 -15.20
CA GLY A 71 13.41 18.54 -16.12
C GLY A 71 13.71 18.33 -17.62
N ARG A 72 14.94 17.94 -17.98
CA ARG A 72 15.30 17.65 -19.38
C ARG A 72 14.70 16.32 -19.81
N ARG A 73 13.89 16.34 -20.87
CA ARG A 73 13.44 15.10 -21.53
C ARG A 73 14.57 14.54 -22.39
N VAL A 74 14.88 13.26 -22.17
CA VAL A 74 15.82 12.50 -23.01
C VAL A 74 15.08 12.04 -24.26
N THR A 75 15.66 12.29 -25.44
CA THR A 75 15.12 11.82 -26.73
C THR A 75 15.17 10.30 -26.81
N LYS A 76 14.40 9.71 -27.75
CA LYS A 76 14.42 8.26 -27.99
C LYS A 76 15.85 7.76 -28.29
N ARG A 77 16.55 8.43 -29.21
CA ARG A 77 17.92 8.07 -29.62
C ARG A 77 18.92 8.13 -28.46
N GLU A 78 18.87 9.16 -27.64
CA GLU A 78 19.73 9.27 -26.45
C GLU A 78 19.43 8.18 -25.42
N ARG A 79 18.15 7.83 -25.24
CA ARG A 79 17.73 6.75 -24.34
C ARG A 79 18.23 5.39 -24.83
N GLU A 80 18.13 5.13 -26.12
CA GLU A 80 18.63 3.91 -26.75
C GLU A 80 20.14 3.79 -26.58
N ALA A 81 20.89 4.87 -26.82
CA ALA A 81 22.34 4.89 -26.58
C ALA A 81 22.69 4.64 -25.10
N LEU A 82 21.99 5.26 -24.15
CA LEU A 82 22.19 5.04 -22.70
C LEU A 82 21.89 3.60 -22.26
N LEU A 83 20.94 2.94 -22.91
CA LEU A 83 20.55 1.55 -22.63
C LEU A 83 21.42 0.52 -23.37
N GLY A 84 22.36 0.97 -24.22
CA GLY A 84 23.19 0.08 -25.04
C GLY A 84 22.53 -0.42 -26.31
N TYR A 85 21.39 0.15 -26.73
CA TYR A 85 20.72 -0.08 -28.01
C TYR A 85 21.09 0.96 -29.08
N GLY A 86 22.20 1.67 -28.88
CA GLY A 86 22.71 2.66 -29.83
C GLY A 86 23.33 2.01 -31.07
N PRO A 87 23.92 2.81 -31.98
CA PRO A 87 24.62 2.30 -33.16
C PRO A 87 25.78 1.34 -32.84
N GLU A 88 26.33 1.45 -31.61
CA GLU A 88 27.41 0.63 -31.05
C GLU A 88 26.86 -0.52 -30.16
N GLY A 89 25.54 -0.72 -30.13
CA GLY A 89 24.88 -1.74 -29.31
C GLY A 89 25.05 -3.15 -29.87
N VAL A 90 24.82 -4.16 -29.03
CA VAL A 90 24.73 -5.58 -29.45
C VAL A 90 23.50 -5.78 -30.34
#